data_AF-A0A9P0LV12-F1
#
_entry.id   AF-A0A9P0LV12-F1
#
_cell.length_a   1.000
_cell.length_b   1.000
_cell.length_c   1.000
_cell.angle_alpha   90.00
_cell.angle_beta   90.00
_cell.angle_gamma   90.00
#
_symmetry.space_group_name_H-M   'P 1'
#
loop_
_entity.id
_entity.type
_entity.pdbx_description
1 polymer ?
#
loop_
_entity_poly.entity_id
_entity_poly.type
_entity_poly.pdbx_seq_one_letter_code
_entity_poly.pdbx_strand_id
1 'polypeptide(L)'
;MGVLSLSTLLFSGVSFWMNIEKSRRPICLWFLCWVGCFGYFMVSDSTNKQVLTFGAVQVILSIATLQYVGMPLLGLTIRGEANQEYSLICTLTGCAFLLFLFMNPTFRVMFRIMAVLHFLVGSLWFSNFIYKRIIK
;
A
#
# COMPACT_ATOMS: atom_id res chain seq x y z
N MET A 1 -13.71 3.96 -15.94
CA MET A 1 -14.15 3.00 -14.91
C MET A 1 -13.75 1.57 -15.26
N GLY A 2 -14.14 1.02 -16.43
CA GLY A 2 -13.81 -0.37 -16.80
C GLY A 2 -12.32 -0.75 -16.74
N VAL A 3 -11.40 0.12 -17.18
CA VAL A 3 -9.94 -0.14 -17.15
C VAL A 3 -9.41 -0.30 -15.73
N LEU A 4 -9.90 0.50 -14.77
CA LEU A 4 -9.48 0.42 -13.37
C LEU A 4 -9.99 -0.87 -12.73
N SER A 5 -11.26 -1.21 -12.95
CA SER A 5 -11.85 -2.47 -12.47
C SER A 5 -11.14 -3.70 -13.04
N LEU A 6 -10.81 -3.67 -14.33
CA LEU A 6 -10.04 -4.75 -14.99
C LEU A 6 -8.63 -4.86 -14.40
N SER A 7 -7.98 -3.72 -14.15
CA SER A 7 -6.65 -3.67 -13.54
C SER A 7 -6.67 -4.24 -12.12
N THR A 8 -7.66 -3.86 -11.29
CA THR A 8 -7.82 -4.42 -9.94
C THR A 8 -8.01 -5.94 -9.98
N LEU A 9 -8.82 -6.45 -10.92
CA LEU A 9 -9.10 -7.88 -11.06
C LEU A 9 -7.87 -8.67 -11.54
N LEU A 10 -7.13 -8.13 -12.51
CA LEU A 10 -5.90 -8.75 -13.02
C LEU A 10 -4.80 -8.75 -11.95
N PHE A 11 -4.59 -7.63 -11.27
CA PHE A 11 -3.51 -7.53 -10.30
C PHE A 11 -3.80 -8.21 -8.96
N SER A 12 -5.07 -8.33 -8.55
CA SER A 12 -5.41 -9.18 -7.40
C SER A 12 -5.14 -10.67 -7.70
N GLY A 13 -5.46 -11.13 -8.91
CA GLY A 13 -5.18 -12.49 -9.36
C GLY A 13 -3.69 -12.80 -9.50
N VAL A 14 -2.92 -11.90 -10.12
CA VAL A 14 -1.46 -12.06 -10.29
C VAL A 14 -0.74 -12.03 -8.94
N SER A 15 -1.17 -11.18 -8.01
CA SER A 15 -0.60 -11.12 -6.66
C SER A 15 -0.75 -12.45 -5.93
N PHE A 16 -1.88 -13.16 -6.10
CA PHE A 16 -2.10 -14.47 -5.50
C PHE A 16 -1.12 -15.55 -5.99
N TRP A 17 -0.68 -15.47 -7.25
CA TRP A 17 0.23 -16.44 -7.86
C TRP A 17 1.71 -16.19 -7.52
N MET A 18 2.06 -14.97 -7.08
CA MET A 18 3.43 -14.63 -6.74
C MET A 18 3.81 -15.17 -5.35
N ASN A 19 4.39 -16.36 -5.31
CA ASN A 19 4.96 -16.91 -4.07
C ASN A 19 6.28 -16.18 -3.72
N ILE A 20 6.18 -15.07 -2.99
CA ILE A 20 7.34 -14.25 -2.62
C ILE A 20 8.06 -14.85 -1.41
N GLU A 21 9.33 -15.19 -1.63
CA GLU A 21 10.25 -15.70 -0.62
C GLU A 21 10.35 -14.74 0.59
N LYS A 22 10.26 -15.29 1.81
CA LYS A 22 10.23 -14.49 3.06
C LYS A 22 11.42 -13.53 3.21
N SER A 23 12.59 -13.92 2.71
CA SER A 23 13.83 -13.13 2.75
C SER A 23 13.76 -11.84 1.92
N ARG A 24 13.00 -11.86 0.82
CA ARG A 24 12.86 -10.73 -0.13
C ARG A 24 11.63 -9.86 0.12
N ARG A 25 10.74 -10.25 1.05
CA ARG A 25 9.54 -9.46 1.36
C ARG A 25 9.82 -7.99 1.73
N PRO A 26 10.84 -7.65 2.54
CA PRO A 26 11.10 -6.25 2.89
C PRO A 26 11.43 -5.37 1.68
N ILE A 27 12.24 -5.88 0.74
CA ILE A 27 12.59 -5.13 -0.47
C ILE A 27 11.41 -5.05 -1.46
N CYS A 28 10.59 -6.09 -1.55
CA CYS A 28 9.34 -6.05 -2.31
C CYS A 28 8.36 -5.02 -1.74
N LEU A 29 8.17 -4.98 -0.41
CA LEU A 29 7.31 -4.00 0.25
C LEU A 29 7.80 -2.57 0.02
N TRP A 30 9.10 -2.33 0.11
CA TRP A 30 9.70 -1.02 -0.24
C TRP A 30 9.35 -0.60 -1.66
N PHE A 31 9.64 -1.47 -2.65
CA PHE A 31 9.41 -1.18 -4.06
C PHE A 31 7.93 -0.89 -4.35
N LEU A 32 7.03 -1.71 -3.83
CA LEU A 32 5.58 -1.55 -4.02
C LEU A 32 5.05 -0.28 -3.37
N CYS A 33 5.51 0.06 -2.15
CA CYS A 33 5.19 1.33 -1.52
C CYS A 33 5.65 2.53 -2.35
N TRP A 34 6.84 2.45 -2.96
CA TRP A 34 7.35 3.51 -3.84
C TRP A 34 6.54 3.64 -5.13
N VAL A 35 6.13 2.52 -5.76
CA VAL A 35 5.22 2.54 -6.92
C VAL A 35 3.90 3.23 -6.57
N GLY A 36 3.33 2.92 -5.40
CA GLY A 36 2.11 3.58 -4.91
C GLY A 36 2.32 5.08 -4.69
N CYS A 37 3.43 5.45 -4.05
CA CYS A 37 3.80 6.85 -3.80
C CYS A 37 3.84 7.67 -5.10
N PHE A 38 4.53 7.19 -6.14
CA PHE A 38 4.56 7.83 -7.44
C PHE A 38 3.16 7.94 -8.05
N GLY A 39 2.36 6.86 -7.98
CA GLY A 39 0.98 6.88 -8.47
C GLY A 39 0.12 7.95 -7.78
N TYR A 40 0.23 8.10 -6.46
CA TYR A 40 -0.49 9.12 -5.70
C TYR A 40 -0.04 10.55 -6.06
N PHE A 41 1.26 10.78 -6.29
CA PHE A 41 1.75 12.08 -6.79
C PHE A 41 1.23 12.38 -8.20
N MET A 42 1.26 11.39 -9.09
CA MET A 42 0.73 11.53 -10.46
C MET A 42 -0.76 11.88 -10.45
N VAL A 43 -1.55 11.31 -9.53
CA VAL A 43 -2.98 11.63 -9.40
C VAL A 43 -3.22 13.00 -8.78
N SER A 44 -2.41 13.42 -7.81
CA SER A 44 -2.61 14.71 -7.13
C SER A 44 -2.14 15.93 -7.93
N ASP A 45 -1.04 15.79 -8.69
CA ASP A 45 -0.37 16.94 -9.30
C ASP A 45 -0.64 17.10 -10.80
N SER A 46 -1.13 16.06 -11.48
CA SER A 46 -1.43 16.15 -12.91
C SER A 46 -2.87 16.60 -13.19
N THR A 47 -3.06 17.21 -14.36
CA THR A 47 -4.37 17.49 -14.97
C THR A 47 -4.58 16.66 -16.24
N ASN A 48 -3.53 15.99 -16.75
CA ASN A 48 -3.60 15.17 -17.94
C ASN A 48 -4.32 13.85 -17.63
N LYS A 49 -5.40 13.56 -18.37
CA LYS A 49 -6.21 12.34 -18.23
C LYS A 49 -5.38 11.05 -18.35
N GLN A 50 -4.38 11.01 -19.23
CA GLN A 50 -3.53 9.82 -19.40
C GLN A 50 -2.67 9.57 -18.16
N VAL A 51 -2.05 10.63 -17.63
CA VAL A 51 -1.22 10.58 -16.41
C VAL A 51 -2.06 10.21 -15.19
N LEU A 52 -3.27 10.76 -15.07
CA LEU A 52 -4.23 10.40 -14.02
C LEU A 52 -4.60 8.91 -14.06
N THR A 53 -4.89 8.39 -15.25
CA THR A 53 -5.28 6.98 -15.42
C THR A 53 -4.11 6.05 -15.11
N PHE A 54 -2.90 6.39 -15.58
CA PHE A 54 -1.70 5.62 -15.29
C PHE A 54 -1.34 5.64 -13.80
N GLY A 55 -1.41 6.80 -13.15
CA GLY A 55 -1.22 6.93 -11.70
C GLY A 55 -2.24 6.10 -10.91
N ALA A 56 -3.51 6.12 -11.30
CA ALA A 56 -4.54 5.31 -10.67
C ALA A 56 -4.28 3.80 -10.82
N VAL A 57 -3.78 3.34 -11.98
CA VAL A 57 -3.37 1.94 -12.17
C VAL A 57 -2.20 1.58 -11.26
N GLN A 58 -1.20 2.45 -11.12
CA GLN A 58 -0.07 2.25 -10.20
C GLN A 58 -0.52 2.15 -8.74
N VAL A 59 -1.45 3.02 -8.31
CA VAL A 59 -2.01 2.97 -6.95
C VAL A 59 -2.75 1.65 -6.72
N ILE A 60 -3.59 1.23 -7.66
CA ILE A 60 -4.33 -0.05 -7.56
C ILE A 60 -3.36 -1.23 -7.47
N LEU A 61 -2.35 -1.26 -8.34
CA LEU A 61 -1.32 -2.30 -8.34
C LEU A 61 -0.59 -2.35 -6.99
N SER A 62 -0.16 -1.19 -6.49
CA SER A 62 0.55 -1.07 -5.22
C SER A 62 -0.31 -1.58 -4.06
N ILE A 63 -1.56 -1.13 -3.93
CA ILE A 63 -2.45 -1.55 -2.84
C ILE A 63 -2.75 -3.05 -2.90
N ALA A 64 -3.12 -3.57 -4.08
CA ALA A 64 -3.50 -4.97 -4.24
C ALA A 64 -2.34 -5.92 -3.88
N THR A 65 -1.13 -5.58 -4.35
CA THR A 65 0.08 -6.37 -4.06
C THR A 65 0.53 -6.20 -2.61
N LEU A 66 0.49 -4.99 -2.03
CA LEU A 66 0.82 -4.75 -0.62
C LEU A 66 -0.13 -5.49 0.32
N GLN A 67 -1.42 -5.54 0.00
CA GLN A 67 -2.40 -6.29 0.79
C GLN A 67 -2.06 -7.78 0.81
N TYR A 68 -1.69 -8.36 -0.34
CA TYR A 68 -1.27 -9.76 -0.41
C TYR A 68 0.04 -10.03 0.34
N VAL A 69 1.07 -9.21 0.14
CA VAL A 69 2.38 -9.39 0.80
C VAL A 69 2.30 -9.10 2.31
N GLY A 70 1.38 -8.23 2.72
CA GLY A 70 1.09 -7.87 4.09
C GLY A 70 0.24 -8.90 4.84
N MET A 71 -0.56 -9.71 4.15
CA MET A 71 -1.46 -10.69 4.77
C MET A 71 -0.76 -11.67 5.72
N PRO A 72 0.42 -12.24 5.39
CA PRO A 72 1.18 -13.09 6.31
C PRO A 72 1.82 -12.34 7.49
N LEU A 73 1.98 -11.02 7.41
CA LEU A 73 2.49 -10.18 8.50
C LEU A 73 1.39 -9.86 9.52
N LEU A 74 0.12 -9.92 9.10
CA LEU A 74 -1.04 -9.62 9.94
C LEU A 74 -1.45 -10.79 10.85
N GLY A 75 -0.80 -11.95 10.70
CA GLY A 75 -0.98 -13.08 11.63
C GLY A 75 -2.41 -13.62 11.70
N LEU A 76 -3.20 -13.50 10.63
CA LEU A 76 -4.54 -14.09 10.57
C LEU A 76 -4.44 -15.59 10.84
N THR A 77 -5.10 -16.06 11.89
CA THR A 77 -5.10 -17.48 12.26
C THR A 77 -5.71 -18.33 11.15
N ILE A 78 -5.39 -19.63 11.11
CA ILE A 78 -5.92 -20.58 10.11
C ILE A 78 -7.47 -20.63 10.12
N ARG A 79 -8.11 -20.21 11.22
CA ARG A 79 -9.57 -20.08 11.37
C ARG A 79 -10.16 -18.77 10.85
N GLY A 80 -9.32 -17.84 10.37
CA GLY A 80 -9.76 -16.50 9.97
C GLY A 80 -10.13 -15.60 11.14
N GLU A 81 -9.81 -15.99 12.39
CA GLU A 81 -10.03 -15.16 13.56
C GLU A 81 -8.97 -14.05 13.61
N ALA A 82 -9.43 -12.82 13.78
CA ALA A 82 -8.60 -11.64 13.99
C ALA A 82 -7.77 -11.82 15.26
N ASN A 83 -6.44 -11.87 15.13
CA ASN A 83 -5.55 -11.78 16.29
C ASN A 83 -5.75 -10.43 17.00
N GLN A 84 -5.50 -10.39 18.31
CA GLN A 84 -5.57 -9.13 19.08
C GLN A 84 -4.72 -8.03 18.45
N GLU A 85 -3.54 -8.38 17.91
CA GLU A 85 -2.66 -7.46 17.16
C GLU A 85 -3.34 -6.90 15.90
N TYR A 86 -4.03 -7.74 15.13
CA TYR A 86 -4.76 -7.32 13.93
C TYR A 86 -5.92 -6.37 14.30
N SER A 87 -6.69 -6.72 15.33
CA SER A 87 -7.78 -5.87 15.83
C SER A 87 -7.25 -4.50 16.30
N LEU A 88 -6.11 -4.49 17.01
CA LEU A 88 -5.45 -3.27 17.46
C LEU A 88 -4.96 -2.41 16.28
N ILE A 89 -4.35 -3.02 15.26
CA ILE A 89 -3.94 -2.33 14.02
C ILE A 89 -5.15 -1.73 13.32
N CYS A 90 -6.25 -2.48 13.17
CA CYS A 90 -7.51 -1.99 12.57
C CYS A 90 -8.10 -0.82 13.36
N THR A 91 -8.07 -0.90 14.70
CA THR A 91 -8.59 0.17 15.57
C THR A 91 -7.74 1.43 15.46
N LEU A 92 -6.41 1.30 15.48
CA LEU A 92 -5.48 2.41 15.28
C LEU A 92 -5.62 3.05 13.89
N THR A 93 -5.80 2.25 12.84
CA THR A 93 -6.06 2.78 11.49
C THR A 93 -7.40 3.51 11.46
N GLY A 94 -8.45 2.96 12.06
CA GLY A 94 -9.74 3.63 12.22
C GLY A 94 -9.62 4.99 12.93
N CYS A 95 -8.92 5.03 14.07
CA CYS A 95 -8.65 6.27 14.79
C CYS A 95 -7.82 7.28 13.97
N ALA A 96 -6.82 6.82 13.22
CA ALA A 96 -6.06 7.68 12.32
C ALA A 96 -6.95 8.25 11.20
N PHE A 97 -7.92 7.48 10.70
CA PHE A 97 -8.90 7.99 9.72
C PHE A 97 -9.85 9.04 10.31
N LEU A 98 -10.17 8.97 11.60
CA LEU A 98 -10.99 10.00 12.26
C LEU A 98 -10.29 11.37 12.29
N LEU A 99 -8.95 11.43 12.27
CA LEU A 99 -8.21 12.69 12.16
C LEU A 99 -8.52 13.45 10.86
N PHE A 100 -8.91 12.72 9.80
CA PHE A 100 -9.31 13.33 8.54
C PHE A 100 -10.71 13.95 8.55
N LEU A 101 -11.57 13.65 9.54
CA LEU A 101 -12.89 14.29 9.68
C LEU A 101 -12.80 15.77 10.09
N PHE A 102 -11.72 16.15 10.78
CA PHE A 102 -11.50 17.52 11.25
C PHE A 102 -10.72 18.38 10.25
N MET A 103 -10.17 17.76 9.21
CA MET A 103 -9.58 18.49 8.10
C MET A 103 -10.67 18.73 7.04
N ASN A 104 -10.62 19.89 6.38
CA ASN A 104 -11.41 20.15 5.16
C ASN A 104 -10.48 20.13 3.91
N PRO A 105 -9.78 19.02 3.62
CA PRO A 105 -8.78 19.00 2.58
C PRO A 105 -9.44 18.76 1.23
N THR A 106 -8.92 19.44 0.21
CA THR A 106 -9.29 19.13 -1.17
C THR A 106 -8.85 17.71 -1.53
N PHE A 107 -9.54 17.08 -2.49
CA PHE A 107 -9.22 15.74 -2.99
C PHE A 107 -7.73 15.58 -3.34
N ARG A 108 -7.10 16.60 -3.93
CA ARG A 108 -5.66 16.58 -4.26
C ARG A 108 -4.77 16.48 -3.01
N VAL A 109 -5.12 17.16 -1.92
CA VAL A 109 -4.36 17.13 -0.66
C VAL A 109 -4.41 15.73 -0.03
N MET A 110 -5.56 15.05 -0.11
CA MET A 110 -5.69 13.65 0.34
C MET A 110 -4.74 12.71 -0.38
N PHE A 111 -4.65 12.81 -1.70
CA PHE A 111 -3.72 11.99 -2.49
C PHE A 111 -2.26 12.32 -2.15
N ARG A 112 -1.92 13.59 -1.89
CA ARG A 112 -0.56 13.96 -1.43
C ARG A 112 -0.23 13.38 -0.06
N ILE A 113 -1.16 13.42 0.90
CA ILE A 113 -0.96 12.82 2.22
C ILE A 113 -0.74 11.31 2.09
N MET A 114 -1.52 10.64 1.24
CA MET A 114 -1.33 9.21 0.97
C MET A 114 0.00 8.90 0.29
N ALA A 115 0.48 9.77 -0.60
CA ALA A 115 1.82 9.66 -1.20
C ALA A 115 2.91 9.71 -0.12
N VAL A 116 2.83 10.70 0.77
CA VAL A 116 3.79 10.85 1.88
C VAL A 116 3.75 9.65 2.82
N LEU A 117 2.56 9.14 3.16
CA LEU A 117 2.42 7.93 3.96
C LEU A 117 3.07 6.72 3.28
N HIS A 118 2.84 6.52 1.98
CA HIS A 118 3.48 5.44 1.21
C HIS A 118 5.00 5.58 1.17
N PHE A 119 5.51 6.81 1.04
CA PHE A 119 6.94 7.09 1.09
C PHE A 119 7.56 6.72 2.46
N LEU A 120 6.93 7.13 3.56
CA LEU A 120 7.39 6.85 4.92
C LEU A 120 7.37 5.34 5.21
N VAL A 121 6.27 4.65 4.89
CA VAL A 121 6.15 3.20 5.07
C VAL A 121 7.18 2.46 4.20
N GLY A 122 7.36 2.87 2.95
CA GLY A 122 8.39 2.29 2.08
C GLY A 122 9.79 2.45 2.68
N SER A 123 10.11 3.65 3.18
CA SER A 123 11.40 3.94 3.81
C SER A 123 11.64 3.10 5.07
N LEU A 124 10.62 2.86 5.89
CA LEU A 124 10.71 1.95 7.04
C LEU A 124 11.06 0.51 6.60
N TRP A 125 10.42 0.01 5.54
CA TRP A 125 10.73 -1.32 5.01
C TRP A 125 12.12 -1.42 4.39
N PHE A 126 12.60 -0.35 3.77
CA PHE A 126 13.98 -0.27 3.28
C PHE A 126 15.00 -0.28 4.43
N SER A 127 14.76 0.51 5.48
CA SER A 127 15.58 0.49 6.70
C SER A 127 15.57 -0.89 7.36
N ASN A 128 14.41 -1.56 7.43
CA ASN A 128 14.30 -2.93 7.94
C ASN A 128 15.08 -3.93 7.08
N PHE A 129 15.08 -3.76 5.75
CA PHE A 129 15.88 -4.58 4.84
C PHE A 129 17.39 -4.43 5.11
N ILE A 130 17.87 -3.19 5.27
CA ILE A 130 19.26 -2.90 5.61
C ILE A 130 19.61 -3.50 6.97
N TYR A 131 18.79 -3.25 8.00
CA TYR A 131 18.99 -3.77 9.35
C TYR A 131 19.14 -5.30 9.37
N LYS A 132 18.28 -6.03 8.66
CA LYS A 132 18.35 -7.49 8.55
C LYS A 132 19.59 -8.00 7.81
N ARG A 133 20.25 -7.18 7.01
CA ARG A 133 21.52 -7.51 6.34
C ARG A 133 22.75 -7.18 7.18
N ILE A 134 22.65 -6.25 8.12
CA ILE A 134 23.76 -5.86 9.01
C ILE A 134 23.88 -6.83 10.20
N ILE A 135 22.75 -7.33 10.71
CA ILE A 135 22.72 -8.21 11.89
C ILE A 135 22.88 -9.70 11.55
N LYS A 136 22.75 -10.07 10.27
CA LYS A 136 23.12 -11.39 9.77
C LYS A 136 24.58 -11.40 9.36
#